data_AF-A0A6I3F577-F1
#
_entry.id   AF-A0A6I3F577-F1
#
_cell.length_a   1.000
_cell.length_b   1.000
_cell.length_c   1.000
_cell.angle_alpha   90.00
_cell.angle_beta   90.00
_cell.angle_gamma   90.00
#
_symmetry.space_group_name_H-M   'P 1'
#
loop_
_entity.id
_entity.type
_entity.pdbx_description
1 polymer ?
#
loop_
_entity_poly.entity_id
_entity_poly.type
_entity_poly.pdbx_seq_one_letter_code
_entity_poly.pdbx_strand_id
1 'polypeptide(L)'
;MSNKVPTPIRLIQLGGALGIAFWIATIGRAVSEGSGNVLGVVLIGVILGAAHVVIGLGSERRSKAVAYAIAFVFFGDLALALVVDPLAFVLVGVTVVLAVLASLPTSRSWLYGAPQG
;
A
#
# COMPACT_ATOMS: atom_id res chain seq x y z
N MET A 1 3.50 28.70 8.09
CA MET A 1 2.31 28.32 7.28
C MET A 1 2.18 26.81 7.31
N SER A 2 1.12 26.26 7.92
CA SER A 2 0.86 24.82 7.86
C SER A 2 0.49 24.47 6.42
N ASN A 3 1.42 23.87 5.69
CA ASN A 3 1.15 23.39 4.34
C ASN A 3 0.11 22.28 4.45
N LYS A 4 -1.15 22.60 4.16
CA LYS A 4 -2.26 21.66 4.19
C LYS A 4 -1.91 20.47 3.27
N VAL A 5 -1.90 19.27 3.83
CA VAL A 5 -1.62 18.03 3.08
C VAL A 5 -2.59 17.94 1.89
N PRO A 6 -2.10 17.81 0.64
CA PRO A 6 -2.96 17.71 -0.55
C PRO A 6 -3.93 16.53 -0.46
N THR A 7 -5.14 16.68 -1.00
CA THR A 7 -6.16 15.61 -1.02
C THR A 7 -5.63 14.29 -1.59
N PRO A 8 -4.89 14.27 -2.71
CA PRO A 8 -4.32 13.02 -3.22
C PRO A 8 -3.40 12.31 -2.22
N ILE A 9 -2.61 13.06 -1.43
CA ILE A 9 -1.74 12.49 -0.41
C ILE A 9 -2.57 11.89 0.73
N ARG A 10 -3.66 12.53 1.14
CA ARG A 10 -4.59 11.96 2.14
C ARG A 10 -5.21 10.66 1.65
N LEU A 11 -5.58 10.59 0.36
CA LEU A 11 -6.10 9.37 -0.23
C LEU A 11 -5.03 8.26 -0.30
N ILE A 12 -3.77 8.61 -0.54
CA ILE A 12 -2.65 7.67 -0.46
C ILE A 12 -2.47 7.13 0.98
N GLN A 13 -2.58 8.00 1.99
CA GLN A 13 -2.54 7.61 3.40
C GLN A 13 -3.68 6.64 3.75
N LEU A 14 -4.90 6.95 3.29
CA LEU A 14 -6.06 6.09 3.49
C LEU A 14 -5.90 4.74 2.80
N GLY A 15 -5.41 4.71 1.56
CA GLY A 15 -5.15 3.44 0.87
C GLY A 15 -4.07 2.61 1.55
N GLY A 16 -3.02 3.23 2.10
CA GLY A 16 -2.06 2.56 2.97
C GLY A 16 -2.72 1.96 4.21
N ALA A 17 -3.57 2.72 4.92
CA ALA A 17 -4.31 2.21 6.08
C ALA A 17 -5.25 1.05 5.75
N LEU A 18 -5.94 1.12 4.61
CA LEU A 18 -6.85 0.06 4.13
C LEU A 18 -6.09 -1.24 3.87
N GLY A 19 -4.91 -1.18 3.24
CA GLY A 19 -4.12 -2.39 3.01
C GLY A 19 -3.54 -2.99 4.30
N ILE A 20 -3.18 -2.15 5.29
CA ILE A 20 -2.80 -2.65 6.62
C ILE A 20 -3.98 -3.40 7.26
N ALA A 21 -5.18 -2.79 7.25
CA ALA A 21 -6.38 -3.41 7.82
C ALA A 21 -6.73 -4.73 7.12
N PHE A 22 -6.61 -4.78 5.79
CA PHE A 22 -6.78 -6.01 5.03
C PHE A 22 -5.82 -7.11 5.50
N TRP A 23 -4.53 -6.81 5.62
CA TRP A 23 -3.53 -7.82 6.01
C TRP A 23 -3.72 -8.31 7.44
N ILE A 24 -4.09 -7.42 8.37
CA ILE A 24 -4.44 -7.81 9.74
C ILE A 24 -5.64 -8.76 9.74
N ALA A 25 -6.70 -8.44 8.99
CA ALA A 25 -7.90 -9.29 8.91
C ALA A 25 -7.59 -10.66 8.27
N THR A 26 -6.81 -10.68 7.18
CA THR A 26 -6.42 -11.89 6.48
C THR A 26 -5.57 -12.81 7.36
N ILE A 27 -4.60 -12.26 8.09
CA ILE A 27 -3.79 -13.02 9.06
C ILE A 27 -4.66 -13.55 10.20
N GLY A 28 -5.49 -12.70 10.80
CA GLY A 28 -6.38 -13.09 11.90
C GLY A 28 -7.32 -14.23 11.49
N ARG A 29 -7.89 -14.15 10.28
CA ARG A 29 -8.73 -15.20 9.71
C ARG A 29 -7.96 -16.50 9.54
N ALA A 30 -6.80 -16.47 8.88
CA ALA A 30 -5.99 -17.68 8.64
C ALA A 30 -5.61 -18.39 9.96
N VAL A 31 -5.23 -17.62 10.99
CA VAL A 31 -4.93 -18.15 12.33
C VAL A 31 -6.17 -18.77 12.97
N SER A 32 -7.33 -18.10 12.90
CA SER A 32 -8.58 -18.59 13.50
C SER A 32 -9.14 -19.85 12.83
N GLU A 33 -8.96 -19.97 11.52
CA GLU A 33 -9.43 -21.12 10.72
C GLU A 33 -8.44 -22.30 10.77
N GLY A 34 -7.27 -22.13 11.39
CA GLY A 34 -6.25 -23.17 11.50
C GLY A 34 -5.70 -23.61 10.14
N SER A 35 -5.51 -22.68 9.21
CA SER A 35 -5.12 -23.03 7.84
C SER A 35 -3.77 -23.77 7.79
N GLY A 36 -3.64 -24.78 6.93
CA GLY A 36 -2.39 -25.54 6.79
C GLY A 36 -1.20 -24.69 6.31
N ASN A 37 -1.46 -23.47 5.84
CA ASN A 37 -0.48 -22.52 5.34
C ASN A 37 -0.36 -21.22 6.19
N VAL A 38 -0.84 -21.20 7.44
CA VAL A 38 -0.83 -20.01 8.32
C VAL A 38 0.51 -19.28 8.30
N LEU A 39 1.62 -20.00 8.42
CA LEU A 39 2.96 -19.39 8.45
C LEU A 39 3.26 -18.61 7.16
N GLY A 40 2.88 -19.15 6.01
CA GLY A 40 3.05 -18.48 4.72
C GLY A 40 2.19 -17.22 4.62
N VAL A 41 0.94 -17.29 5.08
CA VAL A 41 0.02 -16.13 5.11
C VAL A 41 0.55 -15.04 6.04
N VAL A 42 1.07 -15.42 7.22
CA VAL A 42 1.68 -14.48 8.17
C VAL A 42 2.90 -13.80 7.57
N LEU A 43 3.83 -14.55 6.97
CA LEU A 43 5.05 -13.99 6.38
C LEU A 43 4.72 -13.02 5.24
N ILE A 44 3.90 -13.45 4.29
CA ILE A 44 3.49 -12.61 3.16
C ILE A 44 2.75 -11.38 3.68
N GLY A 45 1.83 -11.55 4.63
CA GLY A 45 1.03 -10.46 5.15
C GLY A 45 1.81 -9.46 5.99
N VAL A 46 2.84 -9.88 6.71
CA VAL A 46 3.76 -8.96 7.38
C VAL A 46 4.56 -8.16 6.36
N ILE A 47 5.07 -8.80 5.30
CA ILE A 47 5.84 -8.13 4.25
C ILE A 47 4.99 -7.10 3.50
N LEU A 48 3.82 -7.51 2.99
CA LEU A 48 2.94 -6.64 2.21
C LEU A 48 2.21 -5.62 3.10
N GLY A 49 1.86 -5.99 4.33
CA GLY A 49 1.34 -5.07 5.34
C GLY A 49 2.36 -3.98 5.70
N ALA A 50 3.63 -4.33 5.90
CA ALA A 50 4.69 -3.35 6.15
C ALA A 50 4.90 -2.39 4.97
N ALA A 51 4.78 -2.88 3.74
CA ALA A 51 4.85 -2.00 2.56
C ALA A 51 3.71 -0.97 2.56
N HIS A 52 2.50 -1.35 2.98
CA HIS A 52 1.39 -0.40 3.16
C HIS A 52 1.65 0.62 4.29
N VAL A 53 2.35 0.23 5.36
CA VAL A 53 2.84 1.18 6.38
C VAL A 53 3.80 2.19 5.77
N VAL A 54 4.72 1.75 4.89
CA VAL A 54 5.64 2.65 4.17
C VAL A 54 4.87 3.62 3.26
N ILE A 55 3.79 3.17 2.60
CA ILE A 55 2.92 4.06 1.80
C ILE A 55 2.29 5.14 2.69
N GLY A 56 1.67 4.74 3.80
CA GLY A 56 1.01 5.65 4.73
C GLY A 56 1.98 6.67 5.34
N LEU A 57 2.98 6.20 6.09
CA LEU A 57 3.94 7.06 6.79
C LEU A 57 4.87 7.80 5.83
N GLY A 58 5.30 7.15 4.74
CA GLY A 58 6.18 7.76 3.76
C GLY A 58 5.53 8.95 3.06
N SER A 59 4.21 8.91 2.85
CA SER A 59 3.49 10.00 2.19
C SER A 59 3.37 11.25 3.08
N GLU A 60 3.25 11.07 4.39
CA GLU A 60 3.34 12.15 5.38
C GLU A 60 4.75 12.74 5.43
N ARG A 61 5.76 11.88 5.43
CA ARG A 61 7.19 12.25 5.48
C ARG A 61 7.75 12.75 4.15
N ARG A 62 6.93 12.93 3.12
CA ARG A 62 7.34 13.41 1.78
C ARG A 62 8.45 12.55 1.18
N SER A 63 8.33 11.23 1.32
CA SER A 63 9.37 10.28 0.91
C SER A 63 9.10 9.68 -0.47
N LYS A 64 10.16 9.60 -1.28
CA LYS A 64 10.17 8.88 -2.57
C LYS A 64 9.92 7.38 -2.41
N ALA A 65 10.16 6.84 -1.21
CA ALA A 65 9.92 5.43 -0.87
C ALA A 65 8.47 5.01 -1.14
N VAL A 66 7.51 5.94 -1.09
CA VAL A 66 6.09 5.69 -1.36
C VAL A 66 5.87 5.09 -2.75
N ALA A 67 6.56 5.59 -3.77
CA ALA A 67 6.37 5.10 -5.13
C ALA A 67 6.91 3.68 -5.32
N TYR A 68 8.07 3.39 -4.72
CA TYR A 68 8.63 2.04 -4.71
C TYR A 68 7.76 1.07 -3.92
N ALA A 69 7.20 1.51 -2.79
CA ALA A 69 6.27 0.71 -2.01
C ALA A 69 4.97 0.42 -2.77
N ILE A 70 4.39 1.41 -3.46
CA ILE A 70 3.22 1.20 -4.33
C ILE A 70 3.52 0.18 -5.44
N ALA A 71 4.68 0.29 -6.10
CA ALA A 71 5.08 -0.67 -7.13
C ALA A 71 5.26 -2.08 -6.55
N PHE A 72 5.94 -2.19 -5.40
CA PHE A 72 6.15 -3.46 -4.71
C PHE A 72 4.84 -4.13 -4.33
N VAL A 73 3.92 -3.39 -3.72
CA VAL A 73 2.59 -3.89 -3.33
C VAL A 73 1.80 -4.33 -4.56
N PHE A 74 1.83 -3.57 -5.66
CA PHE A 74 1.12 -3.93 -6.89
C PHE A 74 1.56 -5.30 -7.41
N PHE A 75 2.87 -5.55 -7.53
CA PHE A 75 3.37 -6.84 -8.01
C PHE A 75 3.13 -7.96 -6.98
N GLY A 76 3.27 -7.66 -5.69
CA GLY A 76 3.02 -8.62 -4.61
C GLY A 76 1.56 -9.09 -4.56
N ASP A 77 0.63 -8.13 -4.56
CA ASP A 77 -0.81 -8.40 -4.51
C ASP A 77 -1.29 -9.06 -5.81
N LEU A 78 -0.72 -8.69 -6.97
CA LEU A 78 -1.03 -9.35 -8.24
C LEU A 78 -0.57 -10.80 -8.26
N ALA A 79 0.66 -11.08 -7.80
CA ALA A 79 1.14 -12.46 -7.69
C ALA A 79 0.26 -13.29 -6.74
N LEU A 80 -0.14 -12.69 -5.61
CA LEU A 80 -1.05 -13.33 -4.66
C LEU A 80 -2.44 -13.59 -5.26
N ALA A 81 -2.99 -12.63 -6.01
CA ALA A 81 -4.29 -12.75 -6.65
C ALA A 81 -4.33 -13.88 -7.69
N LEU A 82 -3.22 -14.07 -8.42
CA LEU A 82 -3.10 -15.10 -9.45
C LEU A 82 -2.86 -16.50 -8.88
N VAL A 83 -2.16 -16.61 -7.74
CA VAL A 83 -1.65 -17.89 -7.25
C VAL A 83 -2.39 -18.40 -6.01
N VAL A 84 -2.92 -17.50 -5.17
CA VAL A 84 -3.37 -17.86 -3.81
C VAL A 84 -4.84 -17.52 -3.57
N ASP A 85 -5.25 -16.26 -3.75
CA ASP A 85 -6.61 -15.81 -3.39
C ASP A 85 -7.12 -14.73 -4.36
N PRO A 86 -8.15 -15.02 -5.17
CA PRO A 86 -8.76 -14.03 -6.06
C PRO A 86 -9.27 -12.77 -5.35
N LEU A 87 -9.57 -12.82 -4.05
CA LEU A 87 -9.96 -11.62 -3.30
C LEU A 87 -8.84 -10.58 -3.25
N ALA A 88 -7.58 -10.97 -3.43
CA ALA A 88 -6.46 -10.04 -3.51
C ALA A 88 -6.52 -9.13 -4.76
N PHE A 89 -7.34 -9.43 -5.77
CA PHE A 89 -7.59 -8.50 -6.89
C PHE A 89 -8.18 -7.17 -6.44
N VAL A 90 -8.89 -7.13 -5.29
CA VAL A 90 -9.37 -5.87 -4.70
C VAL A 90 -8.19 -4.99 -4.31
N LEU A 91 -7.16 -5.56 -3.68
CA LEU A 91 -5.95 -4.82 -3.33
C LEU A 91 -5.19 -4.35 -4.58
N VAL A 92 -5.09 -5.19 -5.61
CA VAL A 92 -4.49 -4.79 -6.90
C VAL A 92 -5.17 -3.52 -7.42
N GLY A 93 -6.51 -3.49 -7.44
CA GLY A 93 -7.29 -2.30 -7.82
C GLY A 93 -6.98 -1.07 -6.95
N VAL A 94 -6.89 -1.26 -5.63
CA VAL A 94 -6.48 -0.18 -4.71
C VAL A 94 -5.07 0.33 -5.05
N THR A 95 -4.10 -0.54 -5.30
CA THR A 95 -2.75 -0.12 -5.72
C THR A 95 -2.72 0.61 -7.04
N VAL A 96 -3.56 0.25 -8.01
CA VAL A 96 -3.68 1.00 -9.26
C VAL A 96 -4.16 2.43 -8.98
N VAL A 97 -5.17 2.59 -8.12
CA VAL A 97 -5.63 3.91 -7.69
C VAL A 97 -4.51 4.69 -6.99
N LEU A 98 -3.76 4.03 -6.10
CA LEU A 98 -2.59 4.64 -5.44
C LEU A 98 -1.52 5.08 -6.43
N ALA A 99 -1.22 4.28 -7.45
CA ALA A 99 -0.26 4.62 -8.49
C ALA A 99 -0.70 5.85 -9.29
N VAL A 100 -1.98 5.89 -9.69
CA VAL A 100 -2.57 7.06 -10.35
C VAL A 100 -2.45 8.30 -9.46
N LEU A 101 -2.86 8.22 -8.20
CA LEU A 101 -2.77 9.32 -7.25
C LEU A 101 -1.32 9.79 -7.05
N ALA A 102 -0.37 8.87 -6.93
CA ALA A 102 1.05 9.19 -6.74
C ALA A 102 1.68 9.84 -8.00
N SER A 103 1.14 9.55 -9.18
CA SER A 103 1.59 10.13 -10.45
C SER A 103 1.07 11.56 -10.71
N LEU A 104 0.05 12.02 -9.98
CA LEU A 104 -0.49 13.37 -10.14
C LEU A 104 0.59 14.44 -9.87
N PRO A 105 0.64 15.55 -10.63
CA PRO A 105 1.66 16.59 -10.45
C PRO A 105 1.77 17.11 -9.01
N THR A 106 0.64 17.26 -8.32
CA THR A 106 0.56 17.71 -6.93
C THR A 106 1.13 16.70 -5.94
N SER A 107 0.94 15.40 -6.19
CA SER A 107 1.55 14.33 -5.39
C SER A 107 3.04 14.24 -5.66
N ARG A 108 3.45 14.38 -6.92
CA ARG A 108 4.87 14.34 -7.31
C ARG A 108 5.65 15.49 -6.68
N SER A 109 5.14 16.72 -6.76
CA SER A 109 5.81 17.86 -6.11
C SER A 109 5.89 17.70 -4.59
N TRP A 110 4.90 17.06 -3.98
CA TRP A 110 4.91 16.75 -2.55
C TRP A 110 5.93 15.66 -2.18
N LEU A 111 6.00 14.56 -2.95
CA LEU A 111 6.83 13.39 -2.64
C LEU A 111 8.30 13.52 -3.09
N TYR A 112 8.56 14.29 -4.15
CA TYR A 112 9.89 14.41 -4.74
C TYR A 112 10.52 15.80 -4.56
N GLY A 113 9.75 16.77 -4.05
CA GLY A 113 10.10 18.19 -4.12
C GLY A 113 9.80 18.77 -5.51
N ALA A 114 9.79 20.10 -5.64
CA ALA A 114 9.76 20.73 -6.96
C ALA A 114 11.00 20.27 -7.77
N PRO A 115 10.89 20.07 -9.09
CA PRO A 115 12.08 19.97 -9.92
C PRO A 115 12.93 21.21 -9.64
N GLN A 116 14.15 21.01 -9.16
CA GLN A 116 15.13 22.09 -9.15
C GLN A 116 15.37 22.40 -10.62
N GLY A 117 14.83 23.53 -11.08
CA GLY A 117 15.04 24.04 -12.43
C GLY A 117 16.51 24.29 -12.69
#